data_AF-A0A8H6XPA1-F1
#
_entry.id   AF-A0A8H6XPA1-F1
#
_cell.length_a   1.000
_cell.length_b   1.000
_cell.length_c   1.000
_cell.angle_alpha   90.00
_cell.angle_beta   90.00
_cell.angle_gamma   90.00
#
_symmetry.space_group_name_H-M   'P 1'
#
loop_
_entity.id
_entity.type
_entity.pdbx_description
1 polymer ?
#
loop_
_entity_poly.entity_id
_entity_poly.type
_entity_poly.pdbx_seq_one_letter_code
_entity_poly.pdbx_strand_id
1 'polypeptide(L)'
;MPETPRPAVRSKSPSTAYPGDFLQNWSDLYGNTFVVHILFDPQIFTTEPEFVKAILATEFNNYWKGPDATRLGRSLLGFGVFNADDEMCGSLCRL
;
A
#
# COMPACT_ATOMS: atom_id res chain seq x y z
N MET A 1 -4.37 14.93 13.61
CA MET A 1 -5.75 14.51 13.32
C MET A 1 -6.26 13.77 14.55
N PRO A 2 -7.50 14.02 15.02
CA PRO A 2 -8.04 13.30 16.18
C PRO A 2 -8.14 11.82 15.84
N GLU A 3 -7.69 10.94 16.74
CA GLU A 3 -7.88 9.49 16.59
C GLU A 3 -9.38 9.21 16.50
N THR A 4 -9.83 8.69 15.35
CA THR A 4 -11.19 8.19 15.22
C THR A 4 -11.34 6.97 16.15
N PRO A 5 -12.46 6.83 16.89
CA PRO A 5 -12.65 5.70 17.78
C PRO A 5 -12.51 4.41 16.98
N ARG A 6 -11.59 3.52 17.37
CA ARG A 6 -11.43 2.23 16.70
C ARG A 6 -12.75 1.47 16.81
N PRO A 7 -13.49 1.30 15.70
CA PRO A 7 -14.70 0.50 15.72
C PRO A 7 -14.30 -0.94 16.08
N ALA A 8 -15.12 -1.60 16.90
CA ALA A 8 -14.87 -2.97 17.33
C ALA A 8 -15.05 -3.91 16.13
N VAL A 9 -14.00 -4.09 15.34
CA VAL A 9 -13.94 -5.10 14.29
C VAL A 9 -13.99 -6.46 14.96
N ARG A 10 -14.92 -7.32 14.53
CA ARG A 10 -14.91 -8.75 14.89
C ARG A 10 -13.72 -9.42 14.18
N SER A 11 -12.51 -9.12 14.62
CA SER A 11 -11.31 -9.76 14.09
C SER A 11 -11.31 -11.21 14.56
N LYS A 12 -11.14 -12.15 13.63
CA LYS A 12 -10.75 -13.52 13.97
C LYS A 12 -9.46 -13.47 14.80
N SER A 13 -9.23 -14.48 15.64
CA SER A 13 -7.99 -14.59 16.40
C SER A 13 -6.77 -14.42 15.48
N PRO A 14 -5.72 -13.70 15.92
CA PRO A 14 -4.57 -13.38 15.07
C PRO A 14 -3.82 -14.63 14.55
N SER A 15 -3.98 -15.77 15.22
CA SER A 15 -3.42 -17.07 14.81
C SER A 15 -4.23 -17.80 13.72
N THR A 16 -5.42 -17.30 13.37
CA THR A 16 -6.36 -17.98 12.45
C THR A 16 -6.86 -17.06 11.33
N ALA A 17 -6.59 -15.76 11.42
CA ALA A 17 -6.94 -14.79 10.38
C ALA A 17 -5.89 -14.80 9.26
N TYR A 18 -6.35 -14.88 8.01
CA TYR A 18 -5.47 -14.63 6.87
C TYR A 18 -5.13 -13.13 6.82
N PRO A 19 -3.89 -12.71 6.50
CA PRO A 19 -3.54 -11.29 6.44
C PRO A 19 -4.47 -10.45 5.56
N GLY A 20 -5.02 -11.04 4.48
CA GLY A 20 -6.01 -10.38 3.62
C GLY A 20 -7.37 -10.11 4.29
N ASP A 21 -7.75 -10.88 5.32
CA ASP A 21 -9.00 -10.65 6.06
C ASP A 21 -9.01 -9.27 6.73
N PHE A 22 -7.84 -8.75 7.08
CA PHE A 22 -7.70 -7.40 7.63
C PHE A 22 -8.19 -6.33 6.65
N LEU A 23 -7.76 -6.41 5.38
CA LEU A 23 -8.13 -5.42 4.36
C LEU A 23 -9.62 -5.47 4.05
N GLN A 24 -10.21 -6.66 3.97
CA GLN A 24 -11.65 -6.82 3.76
C GLN A 24 -12.44 -6.20 4.92
N ASN A 25 -12.08 -6.51 6.17
CA ASN A 25 -12.76 -5.94 7.33
C ASN A 25 -12.66 -4.40 7.34
N TRP A 26 -11.52 -3.83 6.96
CA TRP A 26 -11.36 -2.38 6.91
C TRP A 26 -12.16 -1.74 5.78
N SER A 27 -12.25 -2.42 4.63
CA SER A 27 -13.12 -1.99 3.53
C SER A 27 -14.59 -2.00 3.94
N ASP A 28 -15.03 -2.98 4.72
CA ASP A 28 -16.42 -3.06 5.21
C ASP A 28 -16.75 -1.92 6.20
N LEU A 29 -15.75 -1.41 6.92
CA LEU A 29 -15.95 -0.38 7.96
C LEU A 29 -15.75 1.05 7.47
N TYR A 30 -14.72 1.29 6.66
CA TYR A 30 -14.34 2.64 6.20
C TYR A 30 -14.74 2.90 4.75
N GLY A 31 -15.23 1.88 4.04
CA GLY A 31 -15.57 1.94 2.62
C GLY A 31 -14.36 1.66 1.74
N ASN A 32 -14.45 2.10 0.49
CA ASN A 32 -13.52 1.66 -0.55
C ASN A 32 -12.14 2.32 -0.47
N THR A 33 -12.00 3.47 0.20
CA THR A 33 -10.76 4.26 0.24
C THR A 33 -10.46 4.70 1.67
N PHE A 34 -9.32 4.29 2.20
CA PHE A 34 -8.90 4.60 3.58
C PHE A 34 -7.37 4.65 3.72
N VAL A 35 -6.89 5.26 4.81
CA VAL A 35 -5.45 5.35 5.11
C VAL A 35 -5.08 4.30 6.15
N VAL A 36 -4.06 3.50 5.86
CA VAL A 36 -3.43 2.56 6.80
C VAL A 36 -2.01 3.01 7.09
N HIS A 37 -1.57 2.89 8.34
CA HIS A 37 -0.18 3.17 8.69
C HIS A 37 0.56 1.84 8.78
N ILE A 38 1.33 1.50 7.75
CA ILE A 38 2.12 0.27 7.70
C ILE A 38 3.57 0.68 7.93
N LEU A 39 4.23 0.08 8.93
CA LEU A 39 5.62 0.38 9.28
C LEU A 39 5.88 1.88 9.51
N PHE A 40 4.96 2.57 10.19
CA PHE A 40 4.99 4.02 10.46
C PHE A 40 4.84 4.92 9.24
N ASP A 41 4.57 4.37 8.07
CA ASP A 41 4.34 5.12 6.84
C ASP A 41 2.84 5.11 6.47
N PRO A 42 2.18 6.27 6.29
CA PRO A 42 0.80 6.33 5.86
C PRO A 42 0.68 5.89 4.39
N GLN A 43 -0.07 4.83 4.17
CA GLN A 43 -0.43 4.32 2.84
C GLN A 43 -1.91 4.51 2.59
N ILE A 44 -2.25 4.97 1.39
CA ILE A 44 -3.64 5.08 0.94
C ILE A 44 -3.99 3.75 0.29
N PHE A 45 -5.06 3.12 0.77
CA PHE A 45 -5.64 1.92 0.20
C PHE A 45 -6.93 2.30 -0.55
N THR A 46 -7.11 1.75 -1.75
CA THR A 46 -8.35 1.92 -2.52
C THR A 46 -8.75 0.63 -3.26
N THR A 47 -10.05 0.32 -3.26
CA THR A 47 -10.67 -0.76 -4.05
C THR A 47 -11.55 -0.25 -5.18
N GLU A 48 -11.56 1.06 -5.43
CA GLU A 48 -12.38 1.65 -6.49
C GLU A 48 -11.76 1.34 -7.86
N PRO A 49 -12.53 0.74 -8.78
CA PRO A 49 -12.00 0.23 -10.05
C PRO A 49 -11.44 1.33 -10.94
N GLU A 50 -11.93 2.57 -10.81
CA GLU A 50 -11.43 3.73 -11.53
C GLU A 50 -10.01 4.09 -11.10
N PHE A 51 -9.75 4.17 -9.79
CA PHE A 51 -8.44 4.49 -9.25
C PHE A 51 -7.44 3.35 -9.44
N VAL A 52 -7.87 2.09 -9.25
CA VAL A 52 -7.01 0.92 -9.53
C VAL A 52 -6.58 0.91 -11.00
N LYS A 53 -7.49 1.20 -11.93
CA LYS A 53 -7.17 1.31 -13.35
C LYS A 53 -6.23 2.48 -13.64
N ALA A 54 -6.47 3.64 -13.04
CA ALA A 54 -5.58 4.80 -13.21
C ALA A 54 -4.16 4.45 -12.77
N ILE A 55 -3.98 3.89 -11.57
CA ILE A 55 -2.68 3.52 -11.01
C ILE A 55 -1.98 2.46 -11.88
N LEU A 56 -2.68 1.39 -12.28
CA LEU A 56 -2.03 0.25 -12.94
C LEU A 56 -1.89 0.40 -14.45
N ALA A 57 -2.77 1.16 -15.12
CA ALA A 57 -2.82 1.24 -16.58
C ALA A 57 -2.41 2.61 -17.14
N THR A 58 -2.62 3.70 -16.42
CA THR A 58 -2.48 5.06 -16.98
C THR A 58 -1.33 5.84 -16.33
N GLU A 59 -1.18 5.74 -15.01
CA GLU A 59 -0.30 6.56 -14.20
C GLU A 59 0.74 5.74 -13.44
N PHE A 60 1.06 4.53 -13.89
CA PHE A 60 2.00 3.62 -13.21
C PHE A 60 3.33 4.29 -12.85
N ASN A 61 3.86 5.14 -13.74
CA ASN A 61 5.11 5.88 -13.53
C ASN A 61 5.05 6.89 -12.37
N ASN A 62 3.86 7.35 -11.99
CA ASN A 62 3.66 8.28 -10.86
C ASN A 62 3.59 7.55 -9.51
N TYR A 63 3.21 6.28 -9.50
CA TYR A 63 3.01 5.46 -8.29
C TYR A 63 4.11 4.40 -8.14
N TRP A 64 5.37 4.84 -8.20
CA TRP A 64 6.51 3.95 -7.99
C TRP A 64 6.66 3.54 -6.51
N LYS A 65 7.29 2.39 -6.25
CA LYS A 65 7.32 1.74 -4.93
C LYS A 65 8.10 2.50 -3.85
N GLY A 66 8.88 3.51 -4.23
CA GLY A 66 9.71 4.29 -3.31
C GLY A 66 11.05 3.62 -2.97
N PRO A 67 12.01 4.40 -2.43
CA PRO A 67 13.38 3.93 -2.20
C PRO A 67 13.48 2.92 -1.06
N ASP A 68 12.58 2.98 -0.07
CA ASP A 68 12.58 2.06 1.06
C ASP A 68 12.10 0.66 0.67
N ALA A 69 11.06 0.56 -0.16
CA ALA A 69 10.60 -0.73 -0.68
C ALA A 69 11.70 -1.38 -1.53
N THR A 70 12.37 -0.61 -2.39
CA THR A 70 13.50 -1.11 -3.17
C THR A 70 14.67 -1.54 -2.26
N ARG A 71 14.99 -0.77 -1.21
CA ARG A 71 16.07 -1.12 -0.27
C ARG A 71 15.78 -2.42 0.47
N LEU A 72 14.56 -2.59 0.95
CA LEU A 72 14.11 -3.82 1.63
C LEU A 72 14.07 -5.00 0.67
N GLY A 73 13.58 -4.80 -0.55
CA GLY A 73 13.52 -5.84 -1.57
C GLY A 73 14.90 -6.24 -2.07
N ARG A 74 15.86 -5.31 -2.17
CA ARG A 74 17.22 -5.58 -2.69
C ARG A 74 18.00 -6.58 -1.84
N SER A 75 17.89 -6.51 -0.51
CA SER A 75 18.61 -7.43 0.37
C SER A 75 18.10 -8.87 0.27
N LEU A 76 16.82 -9.05 -0.05
CA LEU A 76 16.16 -10.35 -0.11
C LEU A 76 16.13 -10.94 -1.54
N LEU A 77 15.81 -10.12 -2.54
CA LEU A 77 15.52 -10.55 -3.92
C LEU A 77 16.56 -10.05 -4.94
N GLY A 78 17.57 -9.27 -4.51
CA GLY A 78 18.61 -8.72 -5.38
C GLY A 78 18.09 -7.69 -6.40
N PHE A 79 18.90 -7.39 -7.42
CA PHE A 79 18.49 -6.62 -8.59
C PHE A 79 17.86 -7.56 -9.63
N GLY A 80 16.61 -7.94 -9.39
CA GLY A 80 15.81 -8.77 -10.30
C GLY A 80 14.49 -8.11 -10.67
N VAL A 81 13.60 -8.84 -11.34
CA VAL A 81 12.30 -8.35 -11.86
C VAL A 81 11.46 -7.60 -10.83
N PHE A 82 11.60 -7.90 -9.53
CA PHE A 82 10.87 -7.24 -8.45
C PHE A 82 11.45 -5.88 -8.00
N ASN A 83 12.75 -5.66 -8.21
CA ASN A 83 13.50 -4.44 -7.82
C ASN A 83 14.17 -3.72 -9.00
N ALA A 84 13.96 -4.21 -10.21
CA ALA A 84 14.31 -3.54 -11.46
C ALA A 84 13.28 -2.46 -11.75
N ASP A 85 13.14 -1.49 -10.83
CA ASP A 85 12.45 -0.26 -11.20
C ASP A 85 13.46 0.56 -12.03
N ASP A 86 13.00 0.86 -13.25
CA ASP A 86 13.68 1.60 -14.32
C ASP A 86 14.41 2.85 -13.79
N GLU A 87 15.56 3.14 -14.39
CA GLU A 87 16.64 4.00 -13.89
C GLU A 87 16.29 5.44 -13.47
N MET A 88 15.06 5.96 -13.62
CA MET A 88 14.78 7.38 -13.37
C MET A 88 13.38 7.70 -12.83
N CYS A 89 13.18 7.52 -11.52
CA CYS A 89 12.18 8.30 -10.77
C CYS A 89 12.80 8.94 -9.50
N GLY A 90 14.10 9.26 -9.56
CA GLY A 90 14.84 9.86 -8.43
C GLY A 90 15.04 11.38 -8.54
N SER A 91 14.96 11.97 -9.74
CA SER A 91 15.35 13.38 -9.95
C SER A 91 14.21 14.37 -10.16
N LEU A 92 12.96 13.93 -10.40
CA LEU A 92 11.86 14.84 -10.76
C LEU A 92 10.73 15.00 -9.73
N CYS A 93 10.73 14.24 -8.62
CA CYS A 93 9.65 14.30 -7.61
C CYS A 93 10.05 15.05 -6.32
N ARG A 94 10.98 16.01 -6.44
CA ARG A 94 11.27 17.05 -5.43
C ARG A 94 11.31 18.43 -6.11
N LEU A 95 10.18 18.92 -6.57
CA LEU A 95 9.90 20.36 -6.73
C LEU A 95 8.47 20.62 -6.30
#